data_AF-A0A2S7XVK1-F1
#
_entry.id   AF-A0A2S7XVK1-F1
#
_cell.length_a   1.000
_cell.length_b   1.000
_cell.length_c   1.000
_cell.angle_alpha   90.00
_cell.angle_beta   90.00
_cell.angle_gamma   90.00
#
_symmetry.space_group_name_H-M   'P 1'
#
loop_
_entity.id
_entity.type
_entity.pdbx_description
1 polymer ?
#
loop_
_entity_poly.entity_id
_entity_poly.type
_entity_poly.pdbx_seq_one_letter_code
_entity_poly.pdbx_strand_id
1 'polypeptide(L)'
;MGLSKHDADLIKGALSGLSHDYKKQGSTQLLFATASNFGNYAAELETAGSWCIPGGMTKLSEAIQSASKAEVRLNTPVAKIADSGHSVTVTTSAGETIQSRTVVVAVPLNTMRLLDISPALPEPVLAMLETGNPVRGSKL
;
A
#
# COMPACT_ATOMS: atom_id res chain seq x y z
N MET A 1 -32.74 -3.99 -1.24
CA MET A 1 -32.78 -3.79 -2.70
C MET A 1 -33.53 -4.97 -3.28
N GLY A 2 -34.61 -4.75 -4.02
CA GLY A 2 -35.42 -5.83 -4.64
C GLY A 2 -34.74 -6.49 -5.84
N LEU A 3 -33.43 -6.75 -5.75
CA LEU A 3 -32.66 -7.41 -6.79
C LEU A 3 -32.91 -8.91 -6.74
N SER A 4 -32.85 -9.56 -7.90
CA SER A 4 -32.76 -11.01 -7.96
C SER A 4 -31.46 -11.48 -7.28
N LYS A 5 -31.43 -12.74 -6.82
CA LYS A 5 -30.20 -13.33 -6.26
C LYS A 5 -29.04 -13.27 -7.26
N HIS A 6 -29.32 -13.57 -8.53
CA HIS A 6 -28.35 -13.54 -9.62
C HIS A 6 -27.70 -12.16 -9.76
N ASP A 7 -28.50 -11.10 -9.85
CA ASP A 7 -27.97 -9.74 -10.06
C ASP A 7 -27.22 -9.25 -8.82
N ALA A 8 -27.71 -9.60 -7.63
CA ALA A 8 -27.00 -9.31 -6.38
C ALA A 8 -25.64 -10.01 -6.33
N ASP A 9 -25.54 -11.24 -6.80
CA ASP A 9 -24.29 -12.01 -6.80
C ASP A 9 -23.32 -11.50 -7.90
N LEU A 10 -23.82 -11.08 -9.07
CA LEU A 10 -23.00 -10.41 -10.10
C LEU A 10 -22.37 -9.11 -9.57
N ILE A 11 -23.17 -8.26 -8.92
CA ILE A 11 -22.69 -6.99 -8.36
C ILE A 11 -21.66 -7.24 -7.26
N LYS A 12 -21.89 -8.22 -6.37
CA LYS A 12 -20.90 -8.62 -5.36
C LYS A 12 -19.61 -9.12 -6.02
N GLY A 13 -19.73 -9.93 -7.07
CA GLY A 13 -18.59 -10.42 -7.87
C GLY A 13 -17.73 -9.29 -8.40
N ALA A 14 -18.34 -8.30 -9.06
CA ALA A 14 -17.65 -7.11 -9.55
C ALA A 14 -16.99 -6.32 -8.40
N LEU A 15 -17.71 -6.13 -7.29
CA LEU A 15 -17.15 -5.46 -6.12
C LEU A 15 -15.99 -6.24 -5.48
N SER A 16 -15.97 -7.58 -5.50
CA SER A 16 -14.87 -8.39 -4.91
C SER A 16 -13.54 -8.15 -5.59
N GLY A 17 -13.54 -7.77 -6.87
CA GLY A 17 -12.30 -7.45 -7.57
C GLY A 17 -11.61 -6.21 -7.01
N LEU A 18 -12.36 -5.32 -6.36
CA LEU A 18 -11.91 -4.01 -5.91
C LEU A 18 -11.88 -3.87 -4.39
N SER A 19 -12.65 -4.70 -3.69
CA SER A 19 -12.82 -4.64 -2.26
C SER A 19 -12.84 -6.03 -1.65
N HIS A 20 -12.18 -6.16 -0.49
CA HIS A 20 -12.17 -7.41 0.26
C HIS A 20 -13.40 -7.58 1.17
N ASP A 21 -13.95 -6.47 1.67
CA ASP A 21 -15.15 -6.45 2.52
C ASP A 21 -15.98 -5.21 2.19
N TYR A 22 -17.05 -5.40 1.42
CA TYR A 22 -17.94 -4.34 0.95
C TYR A 22 -18.64 -3.62 2.10
N LYS A 23 -18.77 -4.24 3.28
CA LYS A 23 -19.34 -3.58 4.46
C LYS A 23 -18.35 -2.62 5.13
N LYS A 24 -17.05 -2.79 4.89
CA LYS A 24 -15.98 -1.95 5.46
C LYS A 24 -15.42 -0.93 4.47
N GLN A 25 -15.29 -1.31 3.20
CA GLN A 25 -14.71 -0.46 2.16
C GLN A 25 -15.77 0.19 1.25
N GLY A 26 -17.03 -0.18 1.44
CA GLY A 26 -18.20 0.43 0.80
C GLY A 26 -18.17 0.40 -0.73
N SER A 27 -19.15 1.05 -1.33
CA SER A 27 -19.10 1.46 -2.76
C SER A 27 -18.00 2.50 -3.03
N THR A 28 -17.40 3.09 -1.98
CA THR A 28 -16.43 4.19 -2.10
C THR A 28 -15.17 3.79 -2.88
N GLN A 29 -14.62 2.59 -2.70
CA GLN A 29 -13.45 2.15 -3.47
C GLN A 29 -13.77 2.00 -4.96
N LEU A 30 -14.93 1.41 -5.29
CA LEU A 30 -15.42 1.32 -6.67
C LEU A 30 -15.63 2.72 -7.27
N LEU A 31 -16.28 3.62 -6.53
CA LEU A 31 -16.54 4.98 -6.98
C LEU A 31 -15.25 5.77 -7.17
N PHE A 32 -14.29 5.63 -6.26
CA PHE A 32 -12.97 6.26 -6.37
C PHE A 32 -12.22 5.75 -7.60
N ALA A 33 -12.16 4.43 -7.80
CA ALA A 33 -11.51 3.84 -8.97
C ALA A 33 -12.18 4.30 -10.27
N THR A 34 -13.52 4.26 -10.32
CA THR A 34 -14.29 4.73 -11.48
C THR A 34 -14.11 6.22 -11.75
N ALA A 35 -14.12 7.07 -10.72
CA ALA A 35 -13.92 8.51 -10.84
C ALA A 35 -12.50 8.85 -11.33
N SER A 36 -11.49 8.09 -10.87
CA SER A 36 -10.10 8.21 -11.32
C SER A 36 -9.96 7.88 -12.81
N ASN A 37 -10.89 7.10 -13.35
CA ASN A 37 -11.00 6.72 -14.75
C ASN A 37 -12.14 7.48 -15.47
N PHE A 38 -12.28 8.78 -15.17
CA PHE A 38 -13.23 9.69 -15.82
C PHE A 38 -14.70 9.27 -15.72
N GLY A 39 -15.07 8.55 -14.66
CA GLY A 39 -16.42 8.04 -14.47
C GLY A 39 -16.74 6.79 -15.29
N ASN A 40 -15.74 6.15 -15.90
CA ASN A 40 -15.93 4.97 -16.75
C ASN A 40 -15.40 3.70 -16.09
N TYR A 41 -16.32 2.83 -15.67
CA TYR A 41 -15.98 1.56 -15.03
C TYR A 41 -15.27 0.59 -15.99
N ALA A 42 -15.60 0.58 -17.28
CA ALA A 42 -14.89 -0.27 -18.24
C ALA A 42 -13.43 0.18 -18.41
N ALA A 43 -13.18 1.49 -18.37
CA ALA A 43 -11.83 2.04 -18.42
C ALA A 43 -11.02 1.70 -17.15
N GLU A 44 -11.67 1.66 -15.98
CA GLU A 44 -11.04 1.17 -14.74
C GLU A 44 -10.54 -0.27 -14.92
N LEU A 45 -11.42 -1.19 -15.34
CA LEU A 45 -11.06 -2.58 -15.60
C LEU A 45 -9.95 -2.72 -16.65
N GLU A 46 -10.01 -1.94 -17.73
CA GLU A 46 -8.99 -1.94 -18.76
C GLU A 46 -7.61 -1.59 -18.16
N THR A 47 -7.54 -0.48 -17.41
CA THR A 47 -6.28 -0.01 -16.81
C THR A 47 -5.75 -0.93 -15.71
N ALA A 48 -6.63 -1.63 -14.98
CA ALA A 48 -6.23 -2.50 -13.88
C ALA A 48 -5.62 -3.83 -14.33
N GLY A 49 -5.95 -4.33 -15.54
CA GLY A 49 -5.61 -5.70 -15.92
C GLY A 49 -5.17 -5.96 -17.36
N SER A 50 -5.31 -5.01 -18.29
CA SER A 50 -5.10 -5.29 -19.72
C SER A 50 -3.64 -5.16 -20.15
N TRP A 51 -2.86 -4.36 -19.44
CA TRP A 51 -1.51 -3.98 -19.85
C TRP A 51 -0.47 -4.48 -18.85
N CYS A 52 0.35 -5.44 -19.29
CA CYS A 52 1.47 -5.95 -18.50
C CYS A 52 2.79 -5.34 -18.99
N ILE A 53 3.75 -5.16 -18.09
CA ILE A 53 5.11 -4.74 -18.46
C ILE A 53 5.82 -5.91 -19.15
N PRO A 54 6.31 -5.75 -20.40
CA PRO A 54 7.09 -6.79 -21.07
C PRO A 54 8.36 -7.13 -20.28
N GLY A 55 8.47 -8.39 -19.85
CA GLY A 55 9.55 -8.85 -18.96
C GLY A 55 9.25 -8.76 -17.46
N GLY A 56 8.04 -8.34 -17.08
CA GLY A 56 7.55 -8.36 -15.70
C GLY A 56 7.99 -7.18 -14.84
N MET A 57 7.44 -7.12 -13.63
CA MET A 57 7.70 -6.02 -12.67
C MET A 57 9.14 -5.97 -12.18
N THR A 58 9.82 -7.11 -12.05
CA THR A 58 11.23 -7.18 -11.63
C THR A 58 12.13 -6.34 -12.53
N LYS A 59 11.93 -6.41 -13.85
CA LYS A 59 12.69 -5.63 -14.82
C LYS A 59 12.54 -4.12 -14.62
N LEU A 60 11.33 -3.67 -14.25
CA LEU A 60 11.10 -2.27 -13.91
C LEU A 60 11.85 -1.87 -12.62
N SER A 61 11.78 -2.70 -11.59
CA SER A 61 12.51 -2.46 -10.33
C SER A 61 14.02 -2.40 -10.53
N GLU A 62 14.58 -3.32 -11.33
CA GLU A 62 16.00 -3.34 -11.69
C GLU A 62 16.39 -2.08 -12.48
N ALA A 63 15.56 -1.63 -13.42
CA ALA A 63 15.81 -0.41 -14.18
C ALA A 63 15.88 0.82 -13.26
N ILE A 64 14.92 0.96 -12.33
CA ILE A 64 14.90 2.04 -11.33
C ILE A 64 16.18 2.00 -10.47
N GLN A 65 16.56 0.81 -9.99
CA GLN A 65 17.76 0.67 -9.17
C GLN A 65 19.04 0.99 -9.96
N SER A 66 19.16 0.55 -11.21
CA SER A 66 20.32 0.81 -12.06
C SER A 66 20.51 2.30 -12.39
N ALA A 67 19.42 3.07 -12.39
CA ALA A 67 19.45 4.51 -12.56
C ALA A 67 19.80 5.28 -11.28
N SER A 68 19.88 4.59 -10.14
CA SER A 68 20.15 5.17 -8.82
C SER A 68 21.60 4.95 -8.38
N LYS A 69 22.10 5.85 -7.52
CA LYS A 69 23.37 5.68 -6.79
C LYS A 69 23.15 5.18 -5.36
N ALA A 70 21.91 4.86 -4.98
CA ALA A 70 21.57 4.43 -3.64
C ALA A 70 22.13 3.03 -3.35
N GLU A 71 22.69 2.86 -2.15
CA GLU A 71 23.00 1.55 -1.59
C GLU A 71 21.70 0.80 -1.29
N VAL A 72 21.64 -0.50 -1.65
CA VAL A 72 20.50 -1.36 -1.37
C VAL A 72 20.91 -2.43 -0.37
N ARG A 73 20.18 -2.50 0.75
CA ARG A 73 20.33 -3.54 1.76
C ARG A 73 19.06 -4.36 1.84
N LEU A 74 19.11 -5.58 1.31
CA LEU A 74 18.03 -6.56 1.44
C LEU A 74 18.12 -7.29 2.78
N ASN A 75 17.05 -7.98 3.19
CA ASN A 75 16.99 -8.74 4.45
C ASN A 75 17.38 -7.92 5.69
N THR A 76 17.14 -6.60 5.65
CA THR A 76 17.52 -5.65 6.70
C THR A 76 16.25 -4.96 7.23
N PRO A 77 15.35 -5.70 7.91
CA PRO A 77 14.10 -5.12 8.39
C PRO A 77 14.37 -4.06 9.47
N VAL A 78 13.70 -2.91 9.32
CA VAL A 78 13.75 -1.82 10.29
C VAL A 78 12.80 -2.09 11.45
N ALA A 79 13.24 -1.84 12.68
CA ALA A 79 12.43 -1.96 13.89
C ALA A 79 12.10 -0.60 14.51
N LYS A 80 13.02 0.38 14.42
CA LYS A 80 12.87 1.69 15.07
C LYS A 80 13.39 2.84 14.21
N ILE A 81 12.73 3.98 14.31
CA ILE A 81 13.16 5.26 13.72
C ILE A 81 13.07 6.34 14.80
N ALA A 82 14.17 7.05 15.06
CA ALA A 82 14.23 8.16 15.99
C ALA A 82 14.74 9.43 15.29
N ASP A 83 13.92 10.46 15.22
CA ASP A 83 14.23 11.77 14.67
C ASP A 83 14.51 12.77 15.80
N SER A 84 15.71 13.35 15.81
CA SER A 84 16.11 14.37 16.78
C SER A 84 15.83 15.80 16.31
N GLY A 85 15.30 15.99 15.10
CA GLY A 85 15.15 17.27 14.42
C GLY A 85 16.40 17.73 13.67
N HIS A 86 17.55 17.08 13.88
CA HIS A 86 18.81 17.36 13.17
C HIS A 86 19.34 16.13 12.42
N SER A 87 18.98 14.94 12.87
CA SER A 87 19.38 13.66 12.29
C SER A 87 18.35 12.60 12.62
N VAL A 88 18.22 11.60 11.76
CA VAL A 88 17.38 10.44 11.96
C VAL A 88 18.25 9.20 12.15
N THR A 89 18.00 8.47 13.23
CA THR A 89 18.61 7.18 13.52
C THR A 89 17.61 6.06 13.22
N VAL A 90 17.98 5.16 12.32
CA VAL A 90 17.21 3.96 11.98
C VAL A 90 17.88 2.77 12.66
N THR A 91 17.11 1.98 13.42
CA THR A 91 17.61 0.74 14.03
C THR A 91 16.95 -0.46 13.37
N THR A 92 17.76 -1.41 12.91
CA THR A 92 17.30 -2.67 12.32
C THR A 92 16.89 -3.66 13.40
N SER A 93 16.14 -4.70 13.05
CA SER A 93 15.79 -5.76 14.01
C SER A 93 17.01 -6.54 14.53
N ALA A 94 18.14 -6.47 13.82
CA ALA A 94 19.40 -7.05 14.23
C ALA A 94 20.21 -6.13 15.17
N GLY A 95 19.70 -4.93 15.48
CA GLY A 95 20.35 -3.95 16.35
C GLY A 95 21.37 -3.03 15.65
N GLU A 96 21.55 -3.14 14.33
CA GLU A 96 22.38 -2.21 13.57
C GLU A 96 21.73 -0.82 13.54
N THR A 97 22.52 0.24 13.72
CA THR A 97 22.07 1.63 13.61
C THR A 97 22.61 2.30 12.36
N ILE A 98 21.71 2.92 11.59
CA ILE A 98 22.03 3.69 10.38
C ILE A 98 21.63 5.15 10.65
N GLN A 99 22.57 6.09 10.48
CA GLN A 99 22.30 7.51 10.63
C GLN A 99 22.09 8.19 9.28
N SER A 100 21.12 9.09 9.22
CA SER A 100 20.82 9.89 8.03
C SER A 100 20.30 11.27 8.42
N ARG A 101 20.26 12.21 7.47
CA ARG A 101 19.60 13.51 7.70
C ARG A 101 18.07 13.43 7.55
N THR A 102 17.59 12.46 6.80
CA THR A 102 16.18 12.31 6.45
C THR A 102 15.91 10.85 6.12
N VAL A 103 14.72 10.36 6.49
CA VAL A 103 14.24 9.02 6.16
C VAL A 103 12.93 9.12 5.41
N VAL A 104 12.81 8.39 4.29
CA VAL A 104 11.56 8.18 3.58
C VAL A 104 11.03 6.80 3.97
N VAL A 105 9.86 6.75 4.62
CA VAL A 105 9.23 5.50 5.06
C VAL A 105 8.22 5.07 4.00
N ALA A 106 8.55 4.02 3.24
CA ALA A 106 7.72 3.50 2.15
C ALA A 106 7.17 2.08 2.43
N VAL A 107 6.96 1.74 3.72
CA VAL A 107 6.38 0.45 4.10
C VAL A 107 4.86 0.46 3.92
N PRO A 108 4.21 -0.69 3.66
CA PRO A 108 2.76 -0.77 3.64
C PRO A 108 2.10 -0.25 4.93
N LEU A 109 0.94 0.41 4.81
CA LEU A 109 0.18 0.96 5.93
C LEU A 109 0.02 -0.05 7.08
N ASN A 110 -0.38 -1.28 6.75
CA ASN A 110 -0.63 -2.34 7.72
C ASN A 110 0.63 -2.84 8.44
N THR A 111 1.82 -2.53 7.92
CA THR A 111 3.11 -2.88 8.52
C THR A 111 3.76 -1.72 9.26
N MET A 112 3.38 -0.47 8.95
CA MET A 112 3.96 0.72 9.59
C MET A 112 3.75 0.74 11.11
N ARG A 113 2.63 0.16 11.60
CA ARG A 113 2.35 -0.01 13.04
C ARG A 113 3.36 -0.90 13.80
N LEU A 114 4.21 -1.64 13.08
CA LEU A 114 5.24 -2.49 13.67
C LEU A 114 6.54 -1.72 13.94
N LEU A 115 6.65 -0.47 13.47
CA LEU A 115 7.81 0.38 13.66
C LEU A 115 7.64 1.21 14.94
N ASP A 116 8.67 1.23 15.79
CA ASP A 116 8.79 2.21 16.88
C ASP A 116 9.28 3.55 16.29
N ILE A 117 8.40 4.56 16.22
CA ILE A 117 8.72 5.88 15.64
C ILE A 117 8.70 6.95 16.73
N SER A 118 9.81 7.66 16.87
CA SER A 118 9.98 8.77 17.81
C SER A 118 10.45 10.04 17.08
N PRO A 119 9.88 11.22 17.34
CA PRO A 119 8.71 11.46 18.19
C PRO A 119 7.46 10.76 17.66
N ALA A 120 6.45 10.59 18.52
CA ALA A 120 5.22 9.92 18.16
C ALA A 120 4.56 10.59 16.95
N LEU A 121 4.01 9.78 16.04
CA LEU A 121 3.27 10.27 14.89
C LEU A 121 2.02 11.06 15.34
N PRO A 122 1.54 12.01 14.53
CA PRO A 122 0.30 12.72 14.81
C PRO A 122 -0.87 11.76 15.04
N GLU A 123 -1.77 12.11 15.97
CA GLU A 123 -2.93 11.30 16.33
C GLU A 123 -3.76 10.82 15.11
N PRO A 124 -4.04 11.64 14.08
CA PRO A 124 -4.77 11.16 12.90
C PRO A 124 -4.07 10.02 12.15
N VAL A 125 -2.73 10.02 12.15
CA VAL A 125 -1.94 8.95 11.52
C VAL A 125 -2.03 7.69 12.37
N LEU A 126 -1.90 7.80 13.70
CA LEU A 126 -2.03 6.65 14.61
C LEU A 126 -3.41 5.99 14.49
N ALA A 127 -4.49 6.78 14.46
CA ALA A 127 -5.84 6.28 14.26
C ALA A 127 -6.01 5.54 12.92
N MET A 128 -5.38 6.04 11.84
CA MET A 128 -5.35 5.36 10.55
C MET A 128 -4.58 4.04 10.60
N LEU A 129 -3.45 3.99 11.31
CA LEU A 129 -2.64 2.78 11.49
C LEU A 129 -3.36 1.71 12.30
N GLU A 130 -4.12 2.11 13.32
CA GLU A 130 -4.95 1.23 14.13
C GLU A 130 -6.09 0.62 13.30
N THR A 131 -6.77 1.45 12.50
CA THR A 131 -7.83 0.99 11.59
C THR A 131 -7.29 0.04 10.51
N GLY A 132 -6.16 0.42 9.90
CA GLY A 132 -5.51 -0.31 8.83
C GLY A 132 -6.29 -0.34 7.51
N ASN A 133 -5.66 -0.87 6.47
CA ASN A 133 -6.30 -1.17 5.20
C ASN A 133 -7.00 -2.56 5.28
N PRO A 134 -8.31 -2.65 4.99
CA PRO A 134 -9.06 -3.91 5.05
C PRO A 134 -8.79 -4.91 3.91
N VAL A 135 -8.06 -4.54 2.85
CA VAL A 135 -7.78 -5.45 1.73
C VAL A 135 -6.95 -6.66 2.21
N ARG A 136 -7.37 -7.87 1.83
CA ARG A 136 -6.68 -9.14 2.08
C ARG A 136 -6.62 -10.01 0.82
N GLY A 137 -6.28 -9.38 -0.31
CA GLY A 137 -6.04 -10.11 -1.55
C GLY A 137 -4.94 -11.16 -1.36
N SER A 138 -5.10 -12.32 -2.01
CA SER A 138 -4.09 -13.37 -2.04
C SER A 138 -3.92 -13.87 -3.47
N LYS A 139 -2.72 -14.34 -3.78
CA LYS A 139 -2.39 -15.04 -5.02
C LYS A 139 -1.90 -16.43 -4.64
N LEU A 140 -2.49 -17.46 -5.24
CA LEU A 140 -2.06 -18.85 -5.11
C LEU A 140 -0.97 -19.16 -6.14
#